data_AF-A0A259TG47-F1
#
_entry.id   AF-A0A259TG47-F1
#
_cell.length_a   1.000
_cell.length_b   1.000
_cell.length_c   1.000
_cell.angle_alpha   90.00
_cell.angle_beta   90.00
_cell.angle_gamma   90.00
#
_symmetry.space_group_name_H-M   'P 1'
#
loop_
_entity.id
_entity.type
_entity.pdbx_description
1 polymer ?
#
loop_
_entity_poly.entity_id
_entity_poly.type
_entity_poly.pdbx_seq_one_letter_code
_entity_poly.pdbx_strand_id
1 'polypeptide(L)'
;MPKQQEPHSIQAWSLINRKYLGKGIRVKRFRKPSRCQIRNRVLLAVLMANDIKLSQLAEEISVSSRSVSAWVYEGRIPGKKNLDKVCQYLGYPHHILFNHTVTSTSPIICQPSSSRFMRRTLTRSPVSNKILTGLCMVHDLSVSDVSEWMDIHPGTFRKWLHQGTLPSASFQDRAEQFFRIPKFILFADCILQNEES
;
A
#
# COMPACT_ATOMS: atom_id res chain seq x y z
N MET A 1 23.68 -44.81 29.86
CA MET A 1 23.27 -45.08 28.46
C MET A 1 22.55 -43.86 27.91
N PRO A 2 23.05 -43.17 26.88
CA PRO A 2 22.30 -42.10 26.22
C PRO A 2 21.38 -42.72 25.15
N LYS A 3 20.07 -42.40 25.22
CA LYS A 3 19.09 -42.73 24.18
C LYS A 3 19.42 -41.92 22.92
N GLN A 4 19.76 -42.61 21.83
CA GLN A 4 19.93 -42.03 20.51
C GLN A 4 18.61 -41.34 20.09
N GLN A 5 18.69 -40.07 19.71
CA GLN A 5 17.60 -39.36 19.05
C GLN A 5 17.37 -40.03 17.69
N GLU A 6 16.15 -40.54 17.47
CA GLU A 6 15.79 -41.12 16.19
C GLU A 6 15.99 -40.08 15.07
N PRO A 7 16.66 -40.45 13.97
CA PRO A 7 16.76 -39.58 12.81
C PRO A 7 15.37 -39.49 12.19
N HIS A 8 14.59 -38.47 12.56
CA HIS A 8 13.31 -38.19 11.92
C HIS A 8 13.54 -38.09 10.42
N SER A 9 13.07 -39.12 9.72
CA SER A 9 13.48 -39.38 8.36
C SER A 9 13.03 -38.24 7.45
N ILE A 10 14.00 -37.65 6.76
CA ILE A 10 13.76 -36.69 5.69
C ILE A 10 12.76 -37.28 4.65
N GLN A 11 12.70 -38.61 4.55
CA GLN A 11 11.70 -39.36 3.78
C GLN A 11 10.26 -39.22 4.30
N ALA A 12 10.02 -39.21 5.61
CA ALA A 12 8.66 -38.99 6.14
C ALA A 12 8.17 -37.56 5.83
N TRP A 13 9.05 -36.57 5.98
CA TRP A 13 8.75 -35.18 5.64
C TRP A 13 8.55 -34.97 4.13
N SER A 14 9.26 -35.70 3.28
CA SER A 14 9.09 -35.62 1.82
C SER A 14 7.78 -36.27 1.35
N LEU A 15 7.35 -37.37 1.97
CA LEU A 15 6.07 -38.02 1.68
C LEU A 15 4.87 -37.14 2.06
N ILE A 16 4.92 -36.46 3.22
CA ILE A 16 3.87 -35.51 3.66
C ILE A 16 3.79 -34.30 2.71
N ASN A 17 4.93 -33.83 2.22
CA ASN A 17 5.02 -32.64 1.37
C ASN A 17 4.97 -32.94 -0.14
N ARG A 18 4.80 -34.21 -0.54
CA ARG A 18 4.68 -34.64 -1.95
C ARG A 18 3.53 -33.95 -2.69
N LYS A 19 2.47 -33.54 -1.98
CA LYS A 19 1.35 -32.75 -2.53
C LYS A 19 1.71 -31.30 -2.91
N TYR A 20 2.88 -30.82 -2.46
CA TYR A 20 3.40 -29.47 -2.71
C TYR A 20 4.66 -29.46 -3.61
N LEU A 21 5.33 -30.60 -3.79
CA LEU A 21 6.45 -30.74 -4.73
C LEU A 21 5.98 -30.46 -6.17
N GLY A 22 6.64 -29.52 -6.86
CA GLY A 22 6.30 -29.07 -8.21
C GLY A 22 5.26 -27.95 -8.30
N LYS A 23 4.53 -27.67 -7.21
CA LYS A 23 3.70 -26.46 -7.10
C LYS A 23 4.55 -25.39 -6.46
N GLY A 24 5.29 -24.63 -7.28
CA GLY A 24 6.08 -23.50 -6.80
C GLY A 24 5.30 -22.74 -5.73
N ILE A 25 5.90 -22.55 -4.56
CA ILE A 25 5.23 -21.98 -3.39
C ILE A 25 4.72 -20.59 -3.79
N ARG A 26 3.46 -20.51 -4.24
CA ARG A 26 2.78 -19.25 -4.48
C ARG A 26 2.43 -18.70 -3.12
N VAL A 27 3.41 -18.03 -2.51
CA VAL A 27 3.15 -17.14 -1.38
C VAL A 27 2.11 -16.15 -1.89
N LYS A 28 0.87 -16.24 -1.36
CA LYS A 28 -0.23 -15.36 -1.74
C LYS A 28 0.22 -13.93 -1.46
N ARG A 29 0.66 -13.20 -2.50
CA ARG A 29 1.01 -11.79 -2.39
C ARG A 29 -0.29 -11.04 -2.14
N PHE A 30 -0.48 -10.65 -0.87
CA PHE A 30 -1.63 -9.94 -0.34
C PHE A 30 -2.93 -10.77 -0.33
N ARG A 31 -3.49 -11.00 0.87
CA ARG A 31 -4.87 -11.50 0.98
C ARG A 31 -5.79 -10.33 0.64
N LYS A 32 -6.64 -10.45 -0.38
CA LYS A 32 -7.71 -9.47 -0.64
C LYS A 32 -8.59 -9.48 0.63
N PRO A 33 -8.72 -8.36 1.38
CA PRO A 33 -9.53 -8.35 2.60
C PRO A 33 -10.97 -8.61 2.17
N SER A 34 -11.57 -9.72 2.62
CA SER A 34 -12.91 -10.11 2.15
C SER A 34 -14.04 -9.32 2.83
N ARG A 35 -13.75 -8.44 3.80
CA ARG A 35 -14.72 -7.57 4.51
C ARG A 35 -14.09 -6.54 5.46
N CYS A 36 -12.77 -6.49 5.62
CA CYS A 36 -12.13 -5.48 6.47
C CYS A 36 -11.94 -4.18 5.69
N GLN A 37 -12.73 -3.18 6.02
CA GLN A 37 -12.46 -1.78 5.64
C GLN A 37 -11.01 -1.46 5.98
N ILE A 38 -10.21 -1.11 4.98
CA ILE A 38 -8.83 -0.68 5.19
C ILE A 38 -8.90 0.72 5.79
N ARG A 39 -8.64 0.86 7.10
CA ARG A 39 -8.71 2.17 7.77
C ARG A 39 -7.56 3.09 7.40
N ASN A 40 -6.33 2.58 7.38
CA ASN A 40 -5.16 3.34 6.94
C ASN A 40 -4.84 3.04 5.46
N ARG A 41 -5.62 3.67 4.58
CA ARG A 41 -5.47 3.54 3.12
C ARG A 41 -4.14 4.11 2.61
N VAL A 42 -3.63 5.16 3.26
CA VAL A 42 -2.37 5.83 2.89
C VAL A 42 -1.17 4.91 3.15
N LEU A 43 -1.08 4.33 4.35
CA LEU A 43 -0.01 3.39 4.66
C LEU A 43 -0.02 2.19 3.71
N LEU A 44 -1.20 1.61 3.45
CA LEU A 44 -1.28 0.50 2.50
C LEU A 44 -0.93 0.91 1.07
N ALA A 45 -1.33 2.10 0.64
CA ALA A 45 -0.99 2.65 -0.66
C ALA A 45 0.53 2.73 -0.85
N VAL A 46 1.25 3.33 0.11
CA VAL A 46 2.72 3.43 0.08
C VAL A 46 3.38 2.05 0.03
N LEU A 47 2.89 1.08 0.82
CA LEU A 47 3.43 -0.28 0.82
C LEU A 47 3.19 -0.99 -0.52
N MET A 48 2.01 -0.85 -1.11
CA MET A 48 1.69 -1.45 -2.40
C MET A 48 2.50 -0.83 -3.54
N ALA A 49 2.69 0.50 -3.53
CA ALA A 49 3.47 1.21 -4.54
C ALA A 49 4.95 0.81 -4.52
N ASN A 50 5.52 0.54 -3.33
CA ASN A 50 6.90 0.09 -3.16
C ASN A 50 7.07 -1.46 -3.21
N ASP A 51 6.00 -2.23 -3.51
CA ASP A 51 5.96 -3.71 -3.42
C ASP A 51 6.42 -4.29 -2.06
N ILE A 52 6.24 -3.52 -0.98
CA ILE A 52 6.60 -3.94 0.40
C ILE A 52 5.44 -4.73 0.99
N LYS A 53 5.73 -5.95 1.45
CA LYS A 53 4.74 -6.78 2.16
C LYS A 53 4.63 -6.36 3.62
N LEU A 54 3.46 -6.54 4.23
CA LEU A 54 3.27 -6.28 5.68
C LEU A 54 4.26 -7.07 6.56
N SER A 55 4.58 -8.31 6.17
CA SER A 55 5.56 -9.15 6.87
C SER A 55 6.99 -8.61 6.75
N GLN A 56 7.34 -8.10 5.56
CA GLN A 56 8.65 -7.51 5.31
C GLN A 56 8.81 -6.22 6.11
N LEU A 57 7.81 -5.34 6.09
CA LEU A 57 7.83 -4.14 6.94
C LEU A 57 8.01 -4.54 8.41
N ALA A 58 7.23 -5.50 8.90
CA ALA A 58 7.30 -5.94 10.29
C ALA A 58 8.72 -6.40 10.70
N GLU A 59 9.41 -7.12 9.81
CA GLU A 59 10.79 -7.56 10.01
C GLU A 59 11.76 -6.36 10.08
N GLU A 60 11.69 -5.46 9.10
CA GLU A 60 12.58 -4.29 8.97
C GLU A 60 12.53 -3.35 10.18
N ILE A 61 11.34 -3.09 10.72
CA ILE A 61 11.18 -2.23 11.91
C ILE A 61 11.17 -3.01 13.24
N SER A 62 11.38 -4.33 13.18
CA SER A 62 11.39 -5.26 14.33
C SER A 62 10.12 -5.19 15.19
N VAL A 63 8.96 -5.34 14.56
CA VAL A 63 7.65 -5.44 15.23
C VAL A 63 6.90 -6.69 14.77
N SER A 64 5.82 -7.06 15.47
CA SER A 64 5.00 -8.18 15.03
C SER A 64 4.23 -7.85 13.74
N SER A 65 4.05 -8.84 12.85
CA SER A 65 3.17 -8.70 11.68
C SER A 65 1.72 -8.35 12.07
N ARG A 66 1.28 -8.74 13.28
CA ARG A 66 -0.02 -8.37 13.83
C ARG A 66 -0.11 -6.87 14.11
N SER A 67 0.94 -6.26 14.64
CA SER A 67 1.01 -4.81 14.88
C SER A 67 0.86 -4.04 13.58
N VAL A 68 1.63 -4.39 12.54
CA VAL A 68 1.53 -3.77 11.22
C VAL A 68 0.13 -3.96 10.62
N SER A 69 -0.46 -5.15 10.77
CA SER A 69 -1.82 -5.40 10.30
C SER A 69 -2.86 -4.53 11.03
N ALA A 70 -2.72 -4.34 12.34
CA ALA A 70 -3.60 -3.46 13.11
C ALA A 70 -3.48 -1.99 12.68
N TRP A 71 -2.26 -1.54 12.35
CA TRP A 71 -2.05 -0.18 11.83
C TRP A 71 -2.75 0.05 10.49
N VAL A 72 -2.73 -0.94 9.61
CA VAL A 72 -3.36 -0.85 8.28
C VAL A 72 -4.88 -1.03 8.34
N TYR A 73 -5.34 -2.14 8.92
CA TYR A 73 -6.75 -2.55 8.82
C TYR A 73 -7.60 -1.99 9.96
N GLU A 74 -7.05 -1.84 11.16
CA GLU A 74 -7.79 -1.30 12.32
C GLU A 74 -7.58 0.21 12.48
N GLY A 75 -6.59 0.79 11.77
CA GLY A 75 -6.25 2.21 11.88
C GLY A 75 -5.56 2.57 13.19
N ARG A 76 -5.04 1.58 13.93
CA ARG A 76 -4.38 1.78 15.23
C ARG A 76 -3.11 2.60 15.04
N ILE A 77 -2.96 3.67 15.81
CA ILE A 77 -1.76 4.51 15.77
C ILE A 77 -0.62 3.81 16.55
N PRO A 78 0.58 3.65 15.98
CA PRO A 78 1.74 3.13 16.68
C PRO A 78 2.15 4.04 17.85
N GLY A 79 2.79 3.47 18.87
CA GLY A 79 3.50 4.27 19.86
C GLY A 79 4.71 4.99 19.24
N LYS A 80 5.13 6.12 19.84
CA LYS A 80 6.17 7.03 19.32
C LYS A 80 7.39 6.31 18.71
N LYS A 81 8.03 5.40 19.46
CA LYS A 81 9.19 4.63 18.99
C LYS A 81 8.95 3.88 17.67
N ASN A 82 7.79 3.24 17.52
CA ASN A 82 7.45 2.49 16.32
C ASN A 82 6.99 3.40 15.19
N LEU A 83 6.35 4.53 15.53
CA LEU A 83 5.96 5.56 14.59
C LEU A 83 7.20 6.14 13.90
N ASP A 84 8.21 6.54 14.69
CA ASP A 84 9.49 7.08 14.19
C ASP A 84 10.17 6.08 13.25
N LYS A 85 10.24 4.80 13.64
CA LYS A 85 10.83 3.73 12.80
C LYS A 85 10.13 3.57 11.45
N VAL A 86 8.79 3.51 11.43
CA VAL A 86 8.02 3.36 10.18
C VAL A 86 8.22 4.58 9.28
N CYS A 87 8.16 5.77 9.87
CA CYS A 87 8.29 7.02 9.14
C CYS A 87 9.69 7.23 8.57
N GLN A 88 10.73 6.86 9.32
CA GLN A 88 12.11 6.84 8.83
C GLN A 88 12.30 5.82 7.71
N TYR A 89 11.77 4.60 7.88
CA TYR A 89 11.91 3.54 6.87
C TYR A 89 11.20 3.87 5.56
N LEU A 90 10.00 4.46 5.63
CA LEU A 90 9.20 4.79 4.44
C LEU A 90 9.48 6.18 3.88
N GLY A 91 10.19 7.05 4.60
CA GLY A 91 10.51 8.42 4.16
C GLY A 91 9.33 9.39 4.19
N TYR A 92 8.40 9.23 5.14
CA TYR A 92 7.24 10.13 5.27
C TYR A 92 7.02 10.60 6.71
N PRO A 93 6.59 11.85 6.92
CA PRO A 93 6.31 12.35 8.26
C PRO A 93 5.01 11.76 8.85
N HIS A 94 4.88 11.85 10.17
CA HIS A 94 3.79 11.24 10.94
C HIS A 94 2.39 11.67 10.46
N HIS A 95 2.23 12.95 10.16
CA HIS A 95 0.94 13.54 9.77
C HIS A 95 0.47 13.14 8.37
N ILE A 96 1.33 12.50 7.57
CA ILE A 96 1.01 11.92 6.26
C ILE A 96 0.58 10.47 6.43
N LEU A 97 1.43 9.63 7.03
CA LEU A 97 1.17 8.17 7.14
C LEU A 97 0.10 7.80 8.17
N PHE A 98 -0.03 8.56 9.25
CA PHE A 98 -0.92 8.23 10.38
C PHE A 98 -1.88 9.39 10.70
N ASN A 99 -2.33 10.09 9.66
CA ASN A 99 -3.29 11.17 9.81
C ASN A 99 -4.59 10.69 10.49
N HIS A 100 -4.92 11.25 11.65
CA HIS A 100 -6.05 10.80 12.46
C HIS A 100 -7.41 10.95 11.76
N THR A 101 -7.62 12.02 10.98
CA THR A 101 -8.91 12.22 10.29
C THR A 101 -9.10 11.17 9.20
N VAL A 102 -8.04 10.85 8.46
CA VAL A 102 -8.09 9.82 7.42
C VAL A 102 -8.31 8.43 8.00
N THR A 103 -7.61 8.07 9.09
CA THR A 103 -7.68 6.73 9.69
C THR A 103 -8.97 6.48 10.48
N SER A 104 -9.54 7.52 11.09
CA SER A 104 -10.79 7.41 11.87
C SER A 104 -12.03 7.35 10.99
N THR A 105 -12.14 8.22 9.98
CA THR A 105 -13.32 8.28 9.11
C THR A 105 -13.28 7.23 8.01
N SER A 106 -12.08 7.01 7.42
CA SER A 106 -11.81 6.10 6.30
C SER A 106 -13.00 5.80 5.37
N PRO A 107 -13.57 6.84 4.72
CA PRO A 107 -14.81 6.71 3.96
C PRO A 107 -14.65 5.79 2.75
N ILE A 108 -15.77 5.18 2.35
CA ILE A 108 -15.86 4.40 1.11
C ILE A 108 -15.81 5.39 -0.07
N ILE A 109 -14.95 5.11 -1.04
CA ILE A 109 -14.90 5.87 -2.29
C ILE A 109 -16.09 5.45 -3.17
N CYS A 110 -16.80 6.42 -3.73
CA CYS A 110 -17.82 6.17 -4.72
C CYS A 110 -17.14 5.72 -6.03
N GLN A 111 -17.31 4.44 -6.39
CA GLN A 111 -16.91 3.91 -7.69
C GLN A 111 -18.16 3.81 -8.55
N PRO A 112 -18.33 4.66 -9.59
CA PRO A 112 -19.49 4.63 -10.48
C PRO A 112 -19.69 3.27 -11.15
N SER A 113 -18.59 2.61 -11.52
CA SER A 113 -18.60 1.28 -12.14
C SER A 113 -17.43 0.44 -11.62
N SER A 114 -17.44 -0.86 -11.93
CA SER A 114 -16.32 -1.74 -11.59
C SER A 114 -15.08 -1.33 -12.38
N SER A 115 -13.96 -1.23 -11.66
CA SER A 115 -12.66 -0.89 -12.24
C SER A 115 -11.63 -1.98 -11.93
N ARG A 116 -10.50 -1.93 -12.63
CA ARG A 116 -9.39 -2.85 -12.39
C ARG A 116 -8.04 -2.17 -12.57
N PHE A 117 -7.21 -2.19 -11.53
CA PHE A 117 -5.86 -1.68 -11.62
C PHE A 117 -4.95 -2.65 -12.40
N MET A 118 -4.34 -2.17 -13.50
CA MET A 118 -3.37 -2.95 -14.27
C MET A 118 -1.95 -2.74 -13.73
N ARG A 119 -1.39 -3.72 -13.02
CA ARG A 119 -0.02 -3.64 -12.48
C ARG A 119 1.08 -3.36 -13.51
N ARG A 120 0.88 -3.70 -14.79
CA ARG A 120 1.85 -3.40 -15.86
C ARG A 120 2.16 -1.90 -15.99
N THR A 121 1.27 -1.04 -15.51
CA THR A 121 1.47 0.42 -15.49
C THR A 121 2.62 0.82 -14.55
N LEU A 122 2.91 0.03 -13.50
CA LEU A 122 4.04 0.28 -12.59
C LEU A 122 5.39 -0.15 -13.17
N THR A 123 5.41 -1.17 -14.02
CA THR A 123 6.66 -1.79 -14.49
C THR A 123 7.30 -1.07 -15.68
N ARG A 124 6.56 -0.18 -16.35
CA ARG A 124 7.02 0.48 -17.58
C ARG A 124 7.58 1.87 -17.37
N SER A 125 7.26 2.50 -16.25
CA SER A 125 7.65 3.88 -15.96
C SER A 125 7.79 4.06 -14.46
N PRO A 126 8.84 4.77 -14.01
CA PRO A 126 8.98 5.08 -12.60
C PRO A 126 7.74 5.81 -12.09
N VAL A 127 7.38 5.53 -10.85
CA VAL A 127 6.27 6.18 -10.15
C VAL A 127 6.89 7.19 -9.20
N SER A 128 6.67 8.47 -9.46
CA SER A 128 7.10 9.54 -8.57
C SER A 128 6.09 9.74 -7.43
N ASN A 129 4.78 9.75 -7.72
CA ASN A 129 3.74 9.87 -6.68
C ASN A 129 3.23 8.48 -6.25
N LYS A 130 3.87 7.96 -5.20
CA LYS A 130 3.61 6.63 -4.62
C LYS A 130 2.27 6.58 -3.90
N ILE A 131 1.89 7.64 -3.18
CA ILE A 131 0.63 7.69 -2.43
C ILE A 131 -0.56 7.60 -3.40
N LEU A 132 -0.62 8.49 -4.39
CA LEU A 132 -1.73 8.53 -5.35
C LEU A 132 -1.81 7.23 -6.16
N THR A 133 -0.66 6.74 -6.63
CA THR A 133 -0.60 5.46 -7.35
C THR A 133 -1.04 4.29 -6.49
N GLY A 134 -0.57 4.22 -5.24
CA GLY A 134 -0.94 3.18 -4.30
C GLY A 134 -2.42 3.21 -3.96
N LEU A 135 -3.06 4.38 -3.89
CA LEU A 135 -4.51 4.49 -3.65
C LEU A 135 -5.32 3.91 -4.82
N CYS A 136 -4.89 4.12 -6.07
CA CYS A 136 -5.48 3.43 -7.21
C CYS A 136 -5.36 1.90 -7.05
N MET A 137 -4.24 1.38 -6.53
CA MET A 137 -4.07 -0.06 -6.28
C MET A 137 -4.96 -0.58 -5.15
N VAL A 138 -5.05 0.16 -4.04
CA VAL A 138 -5.85 -0.19 -2.87
C VAL A 138 -7.32 -0.35 -3.24
N HIS A 139 -7.81 0.54 -4.11
CA HIS A 139 -9.20 0.56 -4.55
C HIS A 139 -9.44 -0.19 -5.87
N ASP A 140 -8.42 -0.85 -6.41
CA ASP A 140 -8.45 -1.58 -7.69
C ASP A 140 -8.92 -0.71 -8.87
N LEU A 141 -8.50 0.55 -8.91
CA LEU A 141 -8.94 1.57 -9.86
C LEU A 141 -7.97 1.72 -11.03
N SER A 142 -8.47 1.67 -12.26
CA SER A 142 -7.67 1.98 -13.45
C SER A 142 -7.47 3.49 -13.58
N VAL A 143 -6.33 3.87 -14.18
CA VAL A 143 -6.01 5.27 -14.45
C VAL A 143 -7.06 5.92 -15.34
N SER A 144 -7.56 5.18 -16.34
CA SER A 144 -8.57 5.69 -17.28
C SER A 144 -9.89 5.99 -16.57
N ASP A 145 -10.37 5.06 -15.75
CA ASP A 145 -11.67 5.20 -15.09
C ASP A 145 -11.64 6.35 -14.07
N VAL A 146 -10.57 6.47 -13.27
CA VAL A 146 -10.42 7.59 -12.33
C VAL A 146 -10.38 8.92 -13.07
N SER A 147 -9.69 8.97 -14.21
CA SER A 147 -9.61 10.19 -15.03
C SER A 147 -10.99 10.58 -15.56
N GLU A 148 -11.76 9.62 -16.06
CA GLU A 148 -13.14 9.83 -16.52
C GLU A 148 -14.05 10.33 -15.38
N TRP A 149 -14.01 9.68 -14.21
CA TRP A 149 -14.86 10.02 -13.07
C TRP A 149 -14.52 11.36 -12.42
N MET A 150 -13.29 11.84 -12.59
CA MET A 150 -12.85 13.14 -12.13
C MET A 150 -12.91 14.22 -13.22
N ASP A 151 -13.39 13.87 -14.42
CA ASP A 151 -13.43 14.74 -15.60
C ASP A 151 -12.06 15.36 -15.92
N ILE A 152 -11.05 14.49 -16.05
CA ILE A 152 -9.66 14.84 -16.34
C ILE A 152 -9.18 14.00 -17.51
N HIS A 153 -8.37 14.58 -18.39
CA HIS A 153 -7.75 13.82 -19.46
C HIS A 153 -6.80 12.74 -18.90
N PRO A 154 -6.86 11.47 -19.33
CA PRO A 154 -6.02 10.39 -18.78
C PRO A 154 -4.51 10.64 -18.89
N GLY A 155 -4.08 11.37 -19.91
CA GLY A 155 -2.69 11.81 -20.04
C GLY A 155 -2.25 12.72 -18.89
N THR A 156 -3.13 13.62 -18.43
CA THR A 156 -2.86 14.54 -17.33
C THR A 156 -2.78 13.79 -16.01
N PHE A 157 -3.72 12.89 -15.74
CA PHE A 157 -3.69 12.07 -14.51
C PHE A 157 -2.42 11.19 -14.46
N ARG A 158 -1.99 10.61 -15.59
CA ARG A 158 -0.71 9.89 -15.69
C ARG A 158 0.50 10.76 -15.35
N LYS A 159 0.51 12.04 -15.72
CA LYS A 159 1.60 12.95 -15.35
C LYS A 159 1.70 13.10 -13.83
N TRP A 160 0.57 13.19 -13.13
CA TRP A 160 0.57 13.28 -11.67
C TRP A 160 1.13 12.02 -11.01
N LEU A 161 0.82 10.83 -11.56
CA LEU A 161 1.32 9.56 -11.04
C LEU A 161 2.82 9.36 -11.31
N HIS A 162 3.27 9.59 -12.55
CA HIS A 162 4.60 9.21 -13.00
C HIS A 162 5.63 10.33 -12.94
N GLN A 163 5.23 11.57 -13.25
CA GLN A 163 6.15 12.72 -13.32
C GLN A 163 6.18 13.51 -12.02
N GLY A 164 5.32 13.21 -11.05
CA GLY A 164 5.27 13.94 -9.78
C GLY A 164 4.83 15.40 -9.93
N THR A 165 4.20 15.76 -11.05
CA THR A 165 3.78 17.13 -11.29
C THR A 165 2.63 17.50 -10.35
N LEU A 166 2.84 18.54 -9.54
CA LEU A 166 1.79 19.07 -8.68
C LEU A 166 0.66 19.68 -9.54
N PRO A 167 -0.60 19.24 -9.40
CA PRO A 167 -1.71 19.81 -10.18
C PRO A 167 -2.07 21.23 -9.74
N SER A 168 -2.88 21.93 -10.54
CA SER A 168 -3.53 23.17 -10.08
C SER A 168 -4.46 22.90 -8.88
N ALA A 169 -4.73 23.94 -8.08
CA ALA A 169 -5.57 23.82 -6.89
C ALA A 169 -6.94 23.20 -7.18
N SER A 170 -7.60 23.59 -8.28
CA SER A 170 -8.89 23.04 -8.69
C SER A 170 -8.84 21.53 -8.96
N PHE A 171 -7.76 21.04 -9.56
CA PHE A 171 -7.56 19.62 -9.80
C PHE A 171 -7.18 18.85 -8.53
N GLN A 172 -6.44 19.48 -7.62
CA GLN A 172 -6.17 18.91 -6.31
C GLN A 172 -7.46 18.74 -5.50
N ASP A 173 -8.37 19.72 -5.54
CA ASP A 173 -9.67 19.65 -4.85
C ASP A 173 -10.55 18.54 -5.41
N ARG A 174 -10.57 18.33 -6.74
CA ARG A 174 -11.26 17.18 -7.35
C ARG A 174 -10.68 15.84 -6.85
N ALA A 175 -9.35 15.74 -6.76
CA ALA A 175 -8.69 14.53 -6.26
C ALA A 175 -9.01 14.27 -4.79
N GLU A 176 -8.99 15.31 -3.97
CA GLU A 176 -9.36 15.24 -2.56
C GLU A 176 -10.82 14.79 -2.38
N GLN A 177 -11.74 15.32 -3.17
CA GLN A 177 -13.15 14.91 -3.16
C GLN A 177 -13.33 13.46 -3.59
N PHE A 178 -12.63 13.01 -4.63
CA PHE A 178 -12.72 11.64 -5.13
C PHE A 178 -12.14 10.63 -4.14
N PHE A 179 -10.87 10.80 -3.75
CA PHE A 179 -10.19 9.85 -2.85
C PHE A 179 -10.63 9.99 -1.39
N ARG A 180 -11.28 11.11 -1.03
CA ARG A 180 -11.64 11.48 0.33
C ARG A 180 -10.42 11.46 1.25
N ILE A 181 -9.34 12.05 0.76
CA ILE A 181 -8.04 12.18 1.44
C ILE A 181 -7.56 13.61 1.17
N PRO A 182 -7.11 14.35 2.19
CA PRO A 182 -6.64 15.72 2.01
C PRO A 182 -5.58 15.86 0.93
N LYS A 183 -5.65 16.91 0.11
CA LYS A 183 -4.71 17.14 -1.00
C LYS A 183 -3.24 17.19 -0.57
N PHE A 184 -2.93 17.72 0.61
CA PHE A 184 -1.57 17.75 1.15
C PHE A 184 -0.98 16.35 1.38
N ILE A 185 -1.84 15.34 1.59
CA ILE A 185 -1.43 13.92 1.70
C ILE A 185 -1.33 13.32 0.30
N LEU A 186 -2.32 13.54 -0.56
CA LEU A 186 -2.36 12.98 -1.92
C LEU A 186 -1.14 13.36 -2.77
N PHE A 187 -0.62 14.58 -2.57
CA PHE A 187 0.51 15.12 -3.32
C PHE A 187 1.76 15.31 -2.46
N ALA A 188 1.85 14.65 -1.31
CA ALA A 188 3.02 14.76 -0.42
C ALA A 188 4.32 14.36 -1.14
N ASP A 189 4.27 13.33 -1.99
CA ASP A 189 5.43 12.91 -2.79
C ASP A 189 5.96 14.02 -3.71
N CYS A 190 5.07 14.83 -4.27
CA CYS A 190 5.44 15.96 -5.13
C CYS A 190 6.14 17.06 -4.32
N ILE A 191 5.73 17.26 -3.07
CA ILE A 191 6.27 18.31 -2.20
C ILE A 191 7.63 17.88 -1.64
N LEU A 192 7.73 16.66 -1.12
CA LEU A 192 8.96 16.13 -0.53
C LEU A 192 10.10 16.03 -1.56
N GLN A 193 9.80 15.69 -2.82
CA GLN A 193 10.83 15.67 -3.89
C GLN A 193 11.41 17.05 -4.19
N ASN A 194 10.61 18.12 -4.06
CA ASN A 194 11.08 19.48 -4.28
C ASN A 194 11.93 20.02 -3.13
N GLU A 195 11.85 19.43 -1.93
CA GLU A 195 12.69 19.81 -0.78
C GLU A 195 14.07 19.14 -0.82
N GLU A 196 14.22 18.05 -1.59
CA GLU A 196 15.48 17.32 -1.78
C GLU A 196 16.27 17.76 -3.03
N SER A 197 15.70 18.62 -3.88
CA SER A 197 16.29 19.12 -5.14
C SER A 197 16.81 20.55 -5.00
#